data_AF-A0A1H6SGV9-F1
#
_entry.id   AF-A0A1H6SGV9-F1
#
_cell.length_a   1.000
_cell.length_b   1.000
_cell.length_c   1.000
_cell.angle_alpha   90.00
_cell.angle_beta   90.00
_cell.angle_gamma   90.00
#
_symmetry.space_group_name_H-M   'P 1'
#
loop_
_entity.id
_entity.type
_entity.pdbx_description
1 polymer ?
#
loop_
_entity_poly.entity_id
_entity_poly.type
_entity_poly.pdbx_seq_one_letter_code
_entity_poly.pdbx_strand_id
1 'polypeptide(L)'
;MHSHPTLISTPEVGPRFHSRQNTACTMSSREIASVTRKAHKHVLRDIREMMCDLEKEGPILGRFAEEKDACGYTTAFHLDRDLTDTLMTRYSACIRYAVIRRWSDLEDKAAWRQTVKANGTKVIGEIAIMECFTRLLKPAPSSQMLMLIKIAENNGLDPKFLPGYAVDAAPDAAGGSSMPTKSATALLKEHGIRYAPATFNRALACLGYLKQMQRRNSKGETVDFWCVTEKGLAYGKNLTSPQSPRETQPHWYGDRFVELARMVGKA
;
A
#
# COMPACT_ATOMS: atom_id res chain seq x y z
N MET A 1 67.87 -8.36 -13.65
CA MET A 1 66.88 -8.75 -12.61
C MET A 1 65.58 -8.06 -12.95
N HIS A 2 64.77 -8.69 -13.80
CA HIS A 2 63.54 -8.11 -14.33
C HIS A 2 62.33 -8.67 -13.58
N SER A 3 61.52 -7.74 -13.10
CA SER A 3 60.29 -7.93 -12.35
C SER A 3 59.19 -8.53 -13.24
N HIS A 4 58.63 -9.67 -12.85
CA HIS A 4 57.35 -10.15 -13.36
C HIS A 4 56.28 -9.93 -12.29
N PRO A 5 55.16 -9.26 -12.60
CA PRO A 5 54.05 -9.10 -11.67
C PRO A 5 53.18 -10.37 -11.65
N THR A 6 52.93 -10.88 -10.44
CA THR A 6 52.02 -11.99 -10.15
C THR A 6 50.57 -11.55 -10.43
N LEU A 7 49.95 -12.07 -11.49
CA LEU A 7 48.51 -11.97 -11.70
C LEU A 7 47.81 -13.03 -10.83
N ILE A 8 47.27 -12.59 -9.69
CA ILE A 8 46.33 -13.39 -8.89
C ILE A 8 44.97 -13.31 -9.59
N SER A 9 44.61 -14.36 -10.32
CA SER A 9 43.25 -14.54 -10.86
C SER A 9 42.32 -14.91 -9.70
N THR A 10 41.58 -13.94 -9.17
CA THR A 10 40.39 -14.20 -8.35
C THR A 10 39.36 -14.97 -9.18
N PRO A 11 38.80 -16.09 -8.69
CA PRO A 11 37.66 -16.70 -9.37
C PRO A 11 36.45 -15.78 -9.19
N GLU A 12 35.92 -15.28 -10.30
CA GLU A 12 34.62 -14.63 -10.35
C GLU A 12 33.58 -15.57 -9.73
N VAL A 13 33.05 -15.17 -8.58
CA VAL A 13 31.88 -15.79 -7.98
C VAL A 13 30.71 -15.52 -8.92
N GLY A 14 30.37 -16.52 -9.73
CA GLY A 14 29.16 -16.50 -10.55
C GLY A 14 27.92 -16.17 -9.71
N PRO A 15 26.84 -15.66 -10.34
CA PRO A 15 25.66 -15.18 -9.63
C PRO A 15 25.10 -16.30 -8.74
N ARG A 16 25.09 -16.02 -7.43
CA ARG A 16 24.50 -16.84 -6.39
C ARG A 16 23.11 -17.30 -6.84
N PHE A 17 22.91 -18.61 -6.94
CA PHE A 17 21.58 -19.18 -7.07
C PHE A 17 20.73 -18.65 -5.93
N HIS A 18 19.69 -17.91 -6.29
CA HIS A 18 18.76 -17.33 -5.35
C HIS A 18 18.20 -18.46 -4.50
N SER A 19 18.11 -18.23 -3.20
CA SER A 19 17.26 -19.00 -2.31
C SER A 19 15.90 -19.14 -3.00
N ARG A 20 15.61 -20.32 -3.57
CA ARG A 20 14.27 -20.68 -4.01
C ARG A 20 13.44 -20.71 -2.75
N GLN A 21 12.88 -19.56 -2.37
CA GLN A 21 11.78 -19.53 -1.43
C GLN A 21 10.72 -20.40 -2.10
N ASN A 22 10.48 -21.56 -1.49
CA ASN A 22 9.47 -22.51 -1.90
C ASN A 22 8.12 -21.81 -1.74
N THR A 23 7.76 -20.97 -2.71
CA THR A 23 6.47 -20.31 -2.79
C THR A 23 5.43 -21.42 -2.75
N ALA A 24 4.32 -21.22 -2.06
CA ALA A 24 3.25 -22.20 -1.88
C ALA A 24 2.59 -22.69 -3.21
N CYS A 25 3.18 -22.39 -4.35
CA CYS A 25 2.80 -22.89 -5.66
C CYS A 25 3.22 -24.36 -5.81
N THR A 26 2.25 -25.21 -6.12
CA THR A 26 2.45 -26.63 -6.44
C THR A 26 2.02 -26.91 -7.87
N MET A 27 2.54 -27.99 -8.45
CA MET A 27 2.05 -28.56 -9.70
C MET A 27 1.35 -29.89 -9.42
N SER A 28 0.15 -30.07 -9.97
CA SER A 28 -0.59 -31.31 -9.78
C SER A 28 -0.09 -32.42 -10.71
N SER A 29 -0.16 -33.67 -10.25
CA SER A 29 0.11 -34.87 -11.05
C SER A 29 -0.73 -34.96 -12.32
N ARG A 30 -1.93 -34.36 -12.34
CA ARG A 30 -2.79 -34.26 -13.53
C ARG A 30 -2.22 -33.28 -14.55
N GLU A 31 -1.73 -32.12 -14.09
CA GLU A 31 -1.03 -31.16 -14.95
C GLU A 31 0.27 -31.75 -15.49
N ILE A 32 1.04 -32.45 -14.65
CA ILE A 32 2.25 -33.19 -15.08
C ILE A 32 1.86 -34.20 -16.16
N ALA A 33 0.82 -35.02 -15.95
CA ALA A 33 0.35 -35.98 -16.96
C ALA A 33 -0.03 -35.31 -18.29
N SER A 34 -0.74 -34.18 -18.23
CA SER A 34 -1.13 -33.40 -19.41
C SER A 34 0.10 -32.87 -20.17
N VAL A 35 1.03 -32.23 -19.46
CA VAL A 35 2.24 -31.62 -20.05
C VAL A 35 3.21 -32.67 -20.60
N THR A 36 3.33 -33.80 -19.90
CA THR A 36 4.22 -34.91 -20.28
C THR A 36 3.59 -35.87 -21.29
N ARG A 37 2.28 -35.76 -21.53
CA ARG A 37 1.47 -36.71 -22.32
C ARG A 37 1.56 -38.16 -21.81
N LYS A 38 1.90 -38.37 -20.54
CA LYS A 38 1.88 -39.68 -19.89
C LYS A 38 0.49 -39.97 -19.34
N ALA A 39 0.08 -41.23 -19.34
CA ALA A 39 -1.13 -41.64 -18.62
C ALA A 39 -1.01 -41.25 -17.15
N HIS A 40 -2.04 -40.61 -16.58
CA HIS A 40 -2.01 -40.08 -15.21
C HIS A 40 -1.68 -41.17 -14.17
N LYS A 41 -2.17 -42.40 -14.35
CA LYS A 41 -1.80 -43.55 -13.52
C LYS A 41 -0.30 -43.85 -13.47
N HIS A 42 0.44 -43.63 -14.56
CA HIS A 42 1.89 -43.81 -14.57
C HIS A 42 2.59 -42.69 -13.81
N VAL A 43 2.11 -41.45 -13.95
CA VAL A 43 2.63 -40.33 -13.15
C VAL A 43 2.41 -40.56 -11.66
N LEU A 44 1.22 -41.04 -11.25
CA LEU A 44 0.94 -41.38 -9.85
C LEU A 44 1.88 -42.48 -9.33
N ARG A 45 2.13 -43.52 -10.13
CA ARG A 45 3.08 -44.58 -9.76
C ARG A 45 4.49 -44.04 -9.62
N ASP A 46 4.97 -43.28 -10.61
CA ASP A 46 6.33 -42.71 -10.59
C ASP A 46 6.53 -41.77 -9.38
N ILE A 47 5.50 -41.01 -9.00
CA ILE A 47 5.51 -40.18 -7.79
C ILE A 47 5.63 -41.05 -6.53
N ARG A 48 4.86 -42.14 -6.43
CA ARG A 48 4.94 -43.05 -5.27
C ARG A 48 6.29 -43.73 -5.16
N GLU A 49 6.86 -44.18 -6.28
CA GLU A 49 8.20 -44.77 -6.33
C GLU A 49 9.26 -43.73 -5.88
N MET A 50 9.17 -42.50 -6.39
CA MET A 50 10.05 -41.40 -5.97
C MET A 50 9.93 -41.12 -4.47
N MET A 51 8.72 -41.02 -3.92
CA MET A 51 8.53 -40.77 -2.48
C MET A 51 9.08 -41.92 -1.62
N CYS A 52 8.82 -43.16 -2.02
CA CYS A 52 9.36 -44.33 -1.33
C CYS A 52 10.89 -44.35 -1.34
N ASP A 53 11.53 -43.94 -2.45
CA ASP A 53 12.98 -43.81 -2.53
C ASP A 53 13.51 -42.69 -1.62
N LEU A 54 12.85 -41.54 -1.58
CA LEU A 54 13.24 -40.41 -0.73
C LEU A 54 13.09 -40.74 0.77
N GLU A 55 12.01 -41.43 1.16
CA GLU A 55 11.76 -41.83 2.56
C GLU A 55 12.82 -42.77 3.12
N LYS A 56 13.46 -43.59 2.27
CA LYS A 56 14.57 -44.49 2.69
C LYS A 56 15.79 -43.71 3.16
N GLU A 57 16.04 -42.54 2.59
CA GLU A 57 17.20 -41.69 2.87
C GLU A 57 16.93 -40.68 4.00
N GLY A 58 15.67 -40.54 4.44
CA GLY A 58 15.28 -39.67 5.53
C GLY A 58 13.89 -39.04 5.36
N PRO A 59 13.47 -38.14 6.26
CA PRO A 59 12.19 -37.46 6.15
C PRO A 59 12.13 -36.57 4.91
N ILE A 60 11.03 -36.64 4.15
CA ILE A 60 10.80 -35.77 3.01
C ILE A 60 10.57 -34.33 3.50
N LEU A 61 11.49 -33.43 3.16
CA LEU A 61 11.42 -32.01 3.55
C LEU A 61 10.64 -31.13 2.54
N GLY A 62 10.30 -31.69 1.37
CA GLY A 62 9.50 -31.02 0.35
C GLY A 62 8.02 -30.96 0.72
N ARG A 63 7.33 -29.90 0.29
CA ARG A 63 5.89 -29.74 0.45
C ARG A 63 5.16 -30.55 -0.63
N PHE A 64 4.35 -31.50 -0.20
CA PHE A 64 3.38 -32.16 -1.07
C PHE A 64 2.02 -32.32 -0.40
N ALA A 65 0.99 -32.54 -1.22
CA ALA A 65 -0.35 -32.89 -0.75
C ALA A 65 -0.93 -34.02 -1.62
N GLU A 66 -1.74 -34.86 -1.01
CA GLU A 66 -2.47 -35.93 -1.68
C GLU A 66 -3.97 -35.65 -1.61
N GLU A 67 -4.62 -35.53 -2.77
CA GLU A 67 -6.07 -35.46 -2.89
C GLU A 67 -6.63 -36.87 -3.04
N LYS A 68 -7.58 -37.24 -2.19
CA LYS A 68 -8.32 -38.50 -2.25
C LYS A 68 -9.80 -38.26 -2.55
N ASP A 69 -10.44 -39.19 -3.24
CA ASP A 69 -11.90 -39.18 -3.40
C ASP A 69 -12.60 -39.68 -2.14
N ALA A 70 -13.94 -39.66 -2.16
CA ALA A 70 -14.78 -40.18 -1.07
C ALA A 70 -14.56 -41.67 -0.78
N CYS A 71 -13.97 -42.42 -1.72
CA CYS A 71 -13.67 -43.84 -1.59
C CYS A 71 -12.22 -44.10 -1.12
N GLY A 72 -11.42 -43.03 -0.91
CA GLY A 72 -10.04 -43.11 -0.44
C GLY A 72 -9.00 -43.32 -1.55
N TYR A 73 -9.38 -43.31 -2.83
CA TYR A 73 -8.43 -43.42 -3.93
C TYR A 73 -7.72 -42.10 -4.19
N THR A 74 -6.41 -42.16 -4.41
CA THR A 74 -5.61 -41.00 -4.82
C THR A 74 -6.10 -40.47 -6.17
N THR A 75 -6.58 -39.23 -6.16
CA THR A 75 -7.06 -38.54 -7.36
C THR A 75 -6.02 -37.57 -7.93
N ALA A 76 -5.15 -37.00 -7.09
CA ALA A 76 -4.00 -36.22 -7.53
C ALA A 76 -2.98 -36.05 -6.40
N PHE A 77 -1.69 -36.00 -6.75
CA PHE A 77 -0.67 -35.37 -5.91
C PHE A 77 -0.45 -33.92 -6.33
N HIS A 78 -0.05 -33.09 -5.38
CA HIS A 78 0.45 -31.73 -5.59
C HIS A 78 1.88 -31.68 -5.08
N LEU A 79 2.81 -31.39 -5.98
CA LEU A 79 4.24 -31.36 -5.68
C LEU A 79 4.74 -29.92 -5.73
N ASP A 80 5.61 -29.55 -4.79
CA ASP A 80 6.36 -28.32 -4.90
C ASP A 80 7.43 -28.38 -6.01
N ARG A 81 8.20 -27.30 -6.14
CA ARG A 81 9.17 -27.18 -7.22
C ARG A 81 10.27 -28.24 -7.11
N ASP A 82 10.79 -28.47 -5.92
CA ASP A 82 11.93 -29.37 -5.71
C ASP A 82 11.52 -30.84 -5.90
N LEU A 83 10.34 -31.24 -5.42
CA LEU A 83 9.80 -32.58 -5.65
C LEU A 83 9.43 -32.80 -7.11
N THR A 84 8.94 -31.77 -7.80
CA THR A 84 8.71 -31.89 -9.25
C THR A 84 10.03 -32.02 -10.00
N ASP A 85 11.01 -31.15 -9.75
CA ASP A 85 12.33 -31.24 -10.39
C ASP A 85 12.98 -32.63 -10.14
N THR A 86 12.82 -33.17 -8.93
CA THR A 86 13.27 -34.53 -8.56
C THR A 86 12.59 -35.60 -9.40
N LEU A 87 11.26 -35.55 -9.54
CA LEU A 87 10.50 -36.47 -10.41
C LEU A 87 11.00 -36.40 -11.87
N MET A 88 11.30 -35.19 -12.33
CA MET A 88 11.73 -34.93 -13.70
C MET A 88 13.11 -35.49 -14.03
N THR A 89 13.98 -35.73 -13.04
CA THR A 89 15.32 -36.32 -13.27
C THR A 89 15.27 -37.64 -14.04
N ARG A 90 14.21 -38.43 -13.85
CA ARG A 90 14.01 -39.74 -14.52
C ARG A 90 13.32 -39.64 -15.88
N TYR A 91 12.90 -38.44 -16.31
CA TYR A 91 12.16 -38.23 -17.57
C TYR A 91 13.08 -37.73 -18.68
N SER A 92 12.68 -37.91 -19.95
CA SER A 92 13.46 -37.46 -21.10
C SER A 92 13.59 -35.92 -21.16
N ALA A 93 14.65 -35.42 -21.79
CA ALA A 93 14.92 -33.98 -21.87
C ALA A 93 13.74 -33.17 -22.45
N CYS A 94 13.03 -33.70 -23.46
CA CYS A 94 11.86 -33.06 -24.05
C CYS A 94 10.73 -32.88 -23.02
N ILE A 95 10.48 -33.91 -22.21
CA ILE A 95 9.45 -33.90 -21.18
C ILE A 95 9.84 -32.94 -20.03
N ARG A 96 11.13 -32.94 -19.65
CA ARG A 96 11.68 -31.98 -18.67
C ARG A 96 11.44 -30.53 -19.08
N TYR A 97 11.76 -30.19 -20.33
CA TYR A 97 11.57 -28.84 -20.84
C TYR A 97 10.10 -28.40 -20.78
N ALA A 98 9.16 -29.28 -21.16
CA ALA A 98 7.73 -28.96 -21.11
C ALA A 98 7.23 -28.64 -19.70
N VAL A 99 7.65 -29.43 -18.71
CA VAL A 99 7.30 -29.20 -17.29
C VAL A 99 7.96 -27.95 -16.73
N ILE A 100 9.22 -27.67 -17.09
CA ILE A 100 9.91 -26.43 -16.70
C ILE A 100 9.16 -25.19 -17.22
N ARG A 101 8.72 -25.18 -18.48
CA ARG A 101 7.92 -24.06 -19.01
C ARG A 101 6.61 -23.89 -18.25
N ARG A 102 5.91 -25.00 -17.97
CA ARG A 102 4.68 -24.94 -17.17
C ARG A 102 4.92 -24.40 -15.76
N TRP A 103 6.04 -24.75 -15.14
CA TRP A 103 6.43 -24.19 -13.85
C TRP A 103 6.66 -22.68 -13.92
N SER A 104 7.37 -22.19 -14.96
CA SER A 104 7.54 -20.75 -15.19
C SER A 104 6.19 -20.03 -15.27
N ASP A 105 5.22 -20.57 -16.01
CA ASP A 105 3.88 -19.99 -16.12
C ASP A 105 3.14 -19.95 -14.76
N LEU A 106 3.34 -20.98 -13.92
CA LEU A 106 2.73 -21.05 -12.60
C LEU A 106 3.38 -20.05 -11.63
N GLU A 107 4.71 -19.91 -11.70
CA GLU A 107 5.48 -18.91 -10.96
C GLU A 107 5.05 -17.48 -11.35
N ASP A 108 4.91 -17.20 -12.65
CA ASP A 108 4.43 -15.90 -13.15
C ASP A 108 3.00 -15.59 -12.67
N LYS A 109 2.11 -16.58 -12.71
CA LYS A 109 0.74 -16.43 -12.20
C LYS A 109 0.69 -16.23 -10.69
N ALA A 110 1.52 -16.94 -9.94
CA ALA A 110 1.61 -16.79 -8.49
C ALA A 110 2.16 -15.41 -8.11
N ALA A 111 3.21 -14.95 -8.81
CA ALA A 111 3.77 -13.62 -8.66
C ALA A 111 2.73 -12.54 -8.99
N TRP A 112 1.98 -12.68 -10.09
CA TRP A 112 0.89 -11.78 -10.44
C TRP A 112 -0.17 -11.70 -9.35
N ARG A 113 -0.65 -12.85 -8.86
CA ARG A 113 -1.64 -12.92 -7.76
C ARG A 113 -1.13 -12.22 -6.50
N GLN A 114 0.15 -12.41 -6.18
CA GLN A 114 0.77 -11.77 -5.02
C GLN A 114 0.84 -10.25 -5.20
N THR A 115 1.21 -9.76 -6.39
CA THR A 115 1.23 -8.33 -6.71
C THR A 115 -0.15 -7.70 -6.62
N VAL A 116 -1.19 -8.35 -7.17
CA VAL A 116 -2.57 -7.87 -7.08
C VAL A 116 -3.03 -7.81 -5.62
N LYS A 117 -2.73 -8.84 -4.82
CA LYS A 117 -3.05 -8.87 -3.39
C LYS A 117 -2.33 -7.76 -2.62
N ALA A 118 -1.04 -7.57 -2.89
CA ALA A 118 -0.23 -6.52 -2.27
C ALA A 118 -0.76 -5.12 -2.58
N ASN A 119 -1.09 -4.86 -3.86
CA ASN A 119 -1.70 -3.59 -4.27
C ASN A 119 -3.06 -3.38 -3.59
N GLY A 120 -3.90 -4.42 -3.51
CA GLY A 120 -5.16 -4.37 -2.76
C GLY A 120 -4.96 -3.99 -1.29
N THR A 121 -4.01 -4.64 -0.59
CA THR A 121 -3.70 -4.30 0.81
C THR A 121 -3.14 -2.88 0.97
N LYS A 122 -2.35 -2.41 0.00
CA LYS A 122 -1.81 -1.05 -0.01
C LYS A 122 -2.93 -0.01 -0.14
N VAL A 123 -3.83 -0.17 -1.11
CA VAL A 123 -4.99 0.72 -1.31
C VAL A 123 -5.84 0.79 -0.04
N ILE A 124 -6.15 -0.35 0.58
CA ILE A 124 -6.91 -0.41 1.83
C ILE A 124 -6.19 0.37 2.94
N GLY A 125 -4.87 0.21 3.07
CA GLY A 125 -4.07 0.95 4.05
C GLY A 125 -4.09 2.46 3.82
N GLU A 126 -3.97 2.90 2.56
CA GLU A 126 -4.02 4.33 2.21
C GLU A 126 -5.39 4.95 2.50
N ILE A 127 -6.48 4.24 2.19
CA ILE A 127 -7.85 4.68 2.52
C ILE A 127 -8.06 4.74 4.04
N ALA A 128 -7.59 3.73 4.79
CA ALA A 128 -7.71 3.73 6.26
C ALA A 128 -6.95 4.90 6.90
N ILE A 129 -5.77 5.24 6.38
CA ILE A 129 -5.00 6.42 6.81
C ILE A 129 -5.78 7.70 6.50
N MET A 130 -6.33 7.83 5.29
CA MET A 130 -7.14 8.97 4.89
C MET A 130 -8.37 9.13 5.80
N GLU A 131 -9.09 8.06 6.09
CA GLU A 131 -10.26 8.07 6.97
C GLU A 131 -9.89 8.48 8.41
N CYS A 132 -8.78 7.96 8.92
CA CYS A 132 -8.25 8.36 10.22
C CYS A 132 -7.90 9.86 10.25
N PHE A 133 -7.20 10.35 9.21
CA PHE A 133 -6.89 11.76 9.05
C PHE A 133 -8.15 12.63 9.00
N THR A 134 -9.18 12.19 8.25
CA THR A 134 -10.45 12.89 8.14
C THR A 134 -11.15 13.00 9.49
N ARG A 135 -11.19 11.92 10.28
CA ARG A 135 -11.79 11.94 11.63
C ARG A 135 -11.01 12.83 12.61
N LEU A 136 -9.68 12.82 12.55
CA LEU A 136 -8.83 13.53 13.51
C LEU A 136 -8.76 15.03 13.25
N LEU A 137 -8.59 15.41 11.98
CA LEU A 137 -8.24 16.78 11.57
C LEU A 137 -9.30 17.48 10.73
N LYS A 138 -10.38 16.78 10.33
CA LYS A 138 -11.52 17.38 9.62
C LYS A 138 -11.06 18.28 8.46
N PRO A 139 -10.25 17.76 7.51
CA PRO A 139 -9.78 18.51 6.36
C PRO A 139 -10.95 18.93 5.47
N ALA A 140 -10.78 20.04 4.75
CA ALA A 140 -11.77 20.53 3.81
C ALA A 140 -12.13 19.48 2.74
N PRO A 141 -13.38 19.44 2.24
CA PRO A 141 -13.80 18.53 1.18
C PRO A 141 -12.86 18.53 -0.04
N SER A 142 -12.34 19.69 -0.46
CA SER A 142 -11.36 19.79 -1.55
C SER A 142 -10.06 19.06 -1.27
N SER A 143 -9.59 19.10 -0.02
CA SER A 143 -8.38 18.40 0.40
C SER A 143 -8.60 16.89 0.43
N GLN A 144 -9.77 16.44 0.86
CA GLN A 144 -10.15 15.01 0.81
C GLN A 144 -10.23 14.50 -0.63
N MET A 145 -10.78 15.30 -1.55
CA MET A 145 -10.86 14.95 -2.97
C MET A 145 -9.47 14.79 -3.59
N LEU A 146 -8.56 15.74 -3.32
CA LEU A 146 -7.18 15.64 -3.79
C LEU A 146 -6.45 14.40 -3.24
N MET A 147 -6.71 14.02 -2.00
CA MET A 147 -6.17 12.79 -1.42
C MET A 147 -6.70 11.55 -2.14
N LEU A 148 -8.01 11.48 -2.41
CA LEU A 148 -8.61 10.37 -3.15
C LEU A 148 -8.04 10.24 -4.56
N ILE A 149 -7.88 11.37 -5.28
CA ILE A 149 -7.24 11.40 -6.60
C ILE A 149 -5.82 10.84 -6.51
N LYS A 150 -5.04 11.27 -5.52
CA LYS A 150 -3.66 10.81 -5.33
C LYS A 150 -3.58 9.32 -5.01
N ILE A 151 -4.48 8.81 -4.18
CA ILE A 151 -4.60 7.38 -3.85
C ILE A 151 -4.95 6.58 -5.11
N ALA A 152 -5.88 7.05 -5.93
CA ALA A 152 -6.24 6.40 -7.18
C ALA A 152 -5.03 6.31 -8.13
N GLU A 153 -4.36 7.43 -8.41
CA GLU A 153 -3.17 7.49 -9.27
C GLU A 153 -2.04 6.57 -8.78
N ASN A 154 -1.75 6.60 -7.48
CA ASN A 154 -0.67 5.81 -6.86
C ASN A 154 -0.89 4.30 -6.95
N ASN A 155 -2.11 3.86 -7.27
CA ASN A 155 -2.47 2.46 -7.40
C ASN A 155 -2.95 2.11 -8.82
N GLY A 156 -2.70 2.99 -9.79
CA GLY A 156 -3.01 2.75 -11.21
C GLY A 156 -4.51 2.80 -11.54
N LEU A 157 -5.33 3.45 -10.70
CA LEU A 157 -6.74 3.67 -10.94
C LEU A 157 -6.95 5.01 -11.67
N ASP A 158 -7.94 5.08 -12.56
CA ASP A 158 -8.33 6.33 -13.23
C ASP A 158 -9.24 7.18 -12.30
N PRO A 159 -8.82 8.38 -11.85
CA PRO A 159 -9.62 9.21 -10.96
C PRO A 159 -10.72 10.02 -11.67
N LYS A 160 -10.88 9.94 -13.00
CA LYS A 160 -11.83 10.79 -13.77
C LYS A 160 -13.30 10.69 -13.35
N PHE A 161 -13.68 9.64 -12.63
CA PHE A 161 -15.04 9.50 -12.08
C PHE A 161 -15.27 10.39 -10.84
N LEU A 162 -14.20 10.92 -10.24
CA LEU A 162 -14.28 11.86 -9.13
C LEU A 162 -14.52 13.29 -9.65
N PRO A 163 -15.36 14.10 -8.97
CA PRO A 163 -15.53 15.51 -9.31
C PRO A 163 -14.20 16.26 -9.28
N GLY A 164 -13.92 17.06 -10.30
CA GLY A 164 -12.70 17.89 -10.38
C GLY A 164 -12.65 19.06 -9.38
N TYR A 165 -13.74 19.31 -8.66
CA TYR A 165 -13.82 20.32 -7.61
C TYR A 165 -14.70 19.82 -6.46
N ALA A 166 -14.44 20.33 -5.25
CA ALA A 166 -15.32 20.15 -4.10
C ALA A 166 -15.73 21.53 -3.55
N VAL A 167 -16.95 21.60 -3.04
CA VAL A 167 -17.51 22.83 -2.47
C VAL A 167 -17.02 22.97 -1.03
N ASP A 168 -16.21 23.99 -0.79
CA ASP A 168 -15.70 24.33 0.53
C ASP A 168 -16.49 25.53 1.08
N ALA A 169 -17.57 25.24 1.80
CA ALA A 169 -18.43 26.26 2.39
C ALA A 169 -18.76 25.91 3.85
N ALA A 170 -19.25 26.90 4.60
CA ALA A 170 -19.76 26.65 5.93
C ALA A 170 -20.99 25.71 5.88
N PRO A 171 -21.25 24.91 6.93
CA PRO A 171 -22.33 23.90 6.90
C PRO A 171 -23.73 24.46 6.61
N ASP A 172 -23.95 25.74 6.94
CA ASP A 172 -25.21 26.47 6.80
C ASP A 172 -25.25 27.39 5.56
N ALA A 173 -24.24 27.36 4.70
CA ALA A 173 -24.18 28.20 3.51
C ALA A 173 -25.13 27.69 2.41
N ALA A 174 -26.10 28.51 2.02
CA ALA A 174 -27.09 28.18 0.98
C ALA A 174 -26.58 28.29 -0.47
N GLY A 175 -25.36 28.80 -0.68
CA GLY A 175 -24.87 29.27 -1.98
C GLY A 175 -24.40 28.20 -2.97
N GLY A 176 -24.30 26.93 -2.57
CA GLY A 176 -23.85 25.82 -3.46
C GLY A 176 -22.42 25.95 -4.00
N SER A 177 -21.70 27.04 -3.72
CA SER A 177 -20.35 27.34 -4.17
C SER A 177 -19.38 27.52 -3.01
N SER A 178 -18.09 27.29 -3.26
CA SER A 178 -17.04 27.48 -2.25
C SER A 178 -16.97 28.93 -1.78
N MET A 179 -16.88 29.12 -0.46
CA MET A 179 -16.67 30.44 0.13
C MET A 179 -15.17 30.82 0.06
N PRO A 180 -14.82 32.07 -0.30
CA PRO A 180 -13.43 32.53 -0.29
C PRO A 180 -12.82 32.43 1.10
N THR A 181 -11.63 31.84 1.21
CA THR A 181 -10.91 31.74 2.48
C THR A 181 -9.52 32.34 2.44
N LYS A 182 -9.08 32.87 3.58
CA LYS A 182 -7.74 33.45 3.78
C LYS A 182 -7.19 33.05 5.15
N SER A 183 -5.88 33.18 5.33
CA SER A 183 -5.24 32.96 6.63
C SER A 183 -5.63 34.04 7.63
N ALA A 184 -5.55 33.75 8.94
CA ALA A 184 -5.81 34.74 9.99
C ALA A 184 -4.93 36.00 9.81
N THR A 185 -3.64 35.82 9.48
CA THR A 185 -2.71 36.93 9.24
C THR A 185 -3.19 37.85 8.12
N ALA A 186 -3.66 37.28 7.00
CA ALA A 186 -4.14 38.07 5.87
C ALA A 186 -5.41 38.84 6.22
N LEU A 187 -6.37 38.18 6.88
CA LEU A 187 -7.66 38.79 7.22
C LEU A 187 -7.53 39.86 8.32
N LEU A 188 -6.66 39.66 9.31
CA LEU A 188 -6.37 40.71 10.31
C LEU A 188 -5.83 41.98 9.66
N LYS A 189 -4.93 41.83 8.67
CA LYS A 189 -4.37 42.96 7.91
C LYS A 189 -5.43 43.63 7.03
N GLU A 190 -6.21 42.84 6.30
CA GLU A 190 -7.25 43.32 5.39
C GLU A 190 -8.35 44.10 6.09
N HIS A 191 -8.77 43.66 7.28
CA HIS A 191 -9.77 44.36 8.09
C HIS A 191 -9.18 45.42 9.03
N GLY A 192 -7.87 45.69 8.97
CA GLY A 192 -7.21 46.71 9.80
C GLY A 192 -7.20 46.40 11.31
N ILE A 193 -7.39 45.14 11.70
CA ILE A 193 -7.47 44.72 13.11
C ILE A 193 -6.06 44.59 13.66
N ARG A 194 -5.70 45.46 14.63
CA ARG A 194 -4.40 45.42 15.31
C ARG A 194 -4.35 44.28 16.34
N TYR A 195 -4.21 43.05 15.85
CA TYR A 195 -4.07 41.84 16.64
C TYR A 195 -2.92 40.99 16.11
N ALA A 196 -2.01 40.54 16.98
CA ALA A 196 -0.94 39.65 16.56
C ALA A 196 -1.51 38.26 16.19
N PRO A 197 -1.23 37.69 15.00
CA PRO A 197 -1.86 36.44 14.56
C PRO A 197 -1.69 35.26 15.53
N ALA A 198 -0.50 35.12 16.15
CA ALA A 198 -0.24 34.07 17.14
C ALA A 198 -1.10 34.24 18.40
N THR A 199 -1.31 35.48 18.85
CA THR A 199 -2.20 35.78 19.99
C THR A 199 -3.66 35.55 19.60
N PHE A 200 -4.04 35.89 18.37
CA PHE A 200 -5.40 35.67 17.85
C PHE A 200 -5.73 34.17 17.84
N ASN A 201 -4.82 33.33 17.32
CA ASN A 201 -5.00 31.89 17.32
C ASN A 201 -5.10 31.31 18.74
N ARG A 202 -4.28 31.80 19.68
CA ARG A 202 -4.38 31.39 21.10
C ARG A 202 -5.73 31.76 21.70
N ALA A 203 -6.24 32.96 21.43
CA ALA A 203 -7.57 33.37 21.91
C ALA A 203 -8.69 32.51 21.31
N LEU A 204 -8.62 32.21 20.00
CA LEU A 204 -9.54 31.28 19.36
C LEU A 204 -9.46 29.86 19.95
N ALA A 205 -8.27 29.42 20.36
CA ALA A 205 -8.09 28.15 21.04
C ALA A 205 -8.74 28.15 22.43
N CYS A 206 -8.58 29.22 23.20
CA CYS A 206 -9.27 29.39 24.49
C CYS A 206 -10.80 29.39 24.35
N LEU A 207 -11.33 29.95 23.27
CA LEU A 207 -12.77 29.97 22.96
C LEU A 207 -13.29 28.66 22.31
N GLY A 208 -12.39 27.70 22.08
CA GLY A 208 -12.70 26.38 21.52
C GLY A 208 -12.91 26.35 20.00
N TYR A 209 -12.52 27.38 19.26
CA TYR A 209 -12.59 27.43 17.78
C TYR A 209 -11.37 26.81 17.10
N LEU A 210 -10.22 26.82 17.79
CA LEU A 210 -8.99 26.14 17.39
C LEU A 210 -8.57 25.13 18.44
N LYS A 211 -7.82 24.11 18.02
CA LYS A 211 -7.07 23.22 18.89
C LYS A 211 -5.64 23.11 18.38
N GLN A 212 -4.69 22.99 19.31
CA GLN A 212 -3.30 22.71 18.98
C GLN A 212 -3.13 21.20 18.84
N MET A 213 -2.53 20.77 17.74
CA MET A 213 -2.23 19.38 17.42
C MET A 213 -0.71 19.23 17.32
N GLN A 214 -0.22 18.01 17.53
CA GLN A 214 1.21 17.72 17.51
C GLN A 214 1.52 16.65 16.47
N ARG A 215 2.70 16.73 15.87
CA ARG A 215 3.27 15.66 15.05
C ARG A 215 4.77 15.51 15.30
N ARG A 216 5.33 14.37 14.88
CA ARG A 216 6.79 14.23 14.75
C ARG A 216 7.24 14.62 13.34
N ASN A 217 8.27 15.45 13.24
CA ASN A 217 8.92 15.77 11.96
C ASN A 217 9.91 14.67 11.54
N SER A 218 10.54 14.81 10.37
CA SER A 218 11.52 13.83 9.86
C SER A 218 12.77 13.70 10.75
N LYS A 219 13.01 14.66 11.64
CA LYS A 219 14.10 14.65 12.63
C LYS A 219 13.67 14.04 13.98
N GLY A 220 12.42 13.60 14.10
CA GLY A 220 11.85 13.04 15.32
C GLY A 220 11.38 14.07 16.36
N GLU A 221 11.47 15.36 16.06
CA GLU A 221 11.05 16.45 16.96
C GLU A 221 9.54 16.65 16.91
N THR A 222 8.94 16.99 18.06
CA THR A 222 7.53 17.35 18.16
C THR A 222 7.31 18.76 17.63
N VAL A 223 6.45 18.90 16.62
CA VAL A 223 6.04 20.16 16.02
C VAL A 223 4.55 20.36 16.24
N ASP A 224 4.20 21.54 16.72
CA ASP A 224 2.81 21.93 16.96
C ASP A 224 2.22 22.64 15.74
N PHE A 225 0.94 22.37 15.47
CA PHE A 225 0.17 23.03 14.42
C PHE A 225 -1.27 23.26 14.86
N TRP A 226 -1.96 24.20 14.20
CA TRP A 226 -3.35 24.53 14.53
C TRP A 226 -4.34 23.72 13.69
N CYS A 227 -5.46 23.37 14.30
CA CYS A 227 -6.59 22.72 13.65
C CYS A 227 -7.88 23.41 14.06
N VAL A 228 -8.74 23.74 13.10
CA VAL A 228 -10.10 24.22 13.31
C VAL A 228 -10.91 23.10 13.96
N THR A 229 -11.62 23.44 15.04
CA THR A 229 -12.52 22.51 15.74
C THR A 229 -13.88 22.45 15.05
N GLU A 230 -14.76 21.56 15.51
CA GLU A 230 -16.13 21.48 15.00
C GLU A 230 -16.89 22.81 15.12
N LYS A 231 -16.73 23.49 16.26
CA LYS A 231 -17.27 24.83 16.50
C LYS A 231 -16.68 25.86 15.53
N GLY A 232 -15.40 25.73 15.19
CA GLY A 232 -14.71 26.62 14.25
C GLY A 232 -15.07 26.44 12.79
N LEU A 233 -15.61 25.27 12.39
CA LEU A 233 -15.95 24.99 10.98
C LEU A 233 -17.07 25.89 10.45
N ALA A 234 -17.86 26.50 11.32
CA ALA A 234 -18.81 27.53 10.93
C ALA A 234 -18.13 28.80 10.37
N TYR A 235 -16.88 29.07 10.75
CA TYR A 235 -16.14 30.29 10.39
C TYR A 235 -14.96 30.03 9.46
N GLY A 236 -14.57 28.76 9.27
CA GLY A 236 -13.41 28.42 8.50
C GLY A 236 -13.30 26.93 8.17
N LYS A 237 -12.14 26.54 7.65
CA LYS A 237 -11.83 25.18 7.24
C LYS A 237 -10.36 24.85 7.49
N ASN A 238 -10.07 23.56 7.55
CA ASN A 238 -8.71 23.05 7.61
C ASN A 238 -8.21 22.72 6.20
N LEU A 239 -7.26 23.52 5.69
CA LEU A 239 -6.52 23.15 4.48
C LEU A 239 -5.34 22.27 4.84
N THR A 240 -4.93 21.37 3.94
CA THR A 240 -3.67 20.64 4.10
C THR A 240 -2.48 21.59 3.88
N SER A 241 -1.48 21.53 4.76
CA SER A 241 -0.29 22.38 4.64
C SER A 241 0.51 22.00 3.38
N PRO A 242 0.92 22.97 2.53
CA PRO A 242 1.77 22.72 1.37
C PRO A 242 3.14 22.15 1.75
N GLN A 243 3.62 22.47 2.96
CA GLN A 243 4.94 22.09 3.46
C GLN A 243 4.92 20.74 4.15
N SER A 244 3.77 20.35 4.72
CA SER A 244 3.59 19.06 5.36
C SER A 244 2.17 18.53 5.15
N PRO A 245 1.98 17.52 4.30
CA PRO A 245 0.67 16.92 4.06
C PRO A 245 -0.02 16.34 5.32
N ARG A 246 0.74 16.16 6.41
CA ARG A 246 0.27 15.65 7.70
C ARG A 246 -0.19 16.75 8.66
N GLU A 247 -0.13 18.00 8.25
CA GLU A 247 -0.58 19.15 9.01
C GLU A 247 -1.79 19.81 8.36
N THR A 248 -2.58 20.46 9.20
CA THR A 248 -3.62 21.37 8.77
C THR A 248 -3.21 22.82 8.98
N GLN A 249 -3.73 23.69 8.12
CA GLN A 249 -3.61 25.13 8.22
C GLN A 249 -5.01 25.75 8.28
N PRO A 250 -5.39 26.38 9.40
CA PRO A 250 -6.67 27.05 9.53
C PRO A 250 -6.80 28.22 8.55
N HIS A 251 -7.85 28.18 7.75
CA HIS A 251 -8.27 29.27 6.88
C HIS A 251 -9.70 29.67 7.24
N TRP A 252 -9.98 30.97 7.23
CA TRP A 252 -11.28 31.51 7.64
C TRP A 252 -12.03 32.09 6.44
N TYR A 253 -13.36 31.97 6.45
CA TYR A 253 -14.24 32.57 5.45
C TYR A 253 -14.22 34.09 5.60
N GLY A 254 -13.92 34.81 4.52
CA GLY A 254 -13.82 36.28 4.55
C GLY A 254 -15.06 36.94 5.13
N ASP A 255 -16.23 36.52 4.65
CA ASP A 255 -17.53 37.09 5.04
C ASP A 255 -17.89 36.89 6.51
N ARG A 256 -17.30 35.88 7.17
CA ARG A 256 -17.56 35.54 8.59
C ARG A 256 -16.43 35.96 9.52
N PHE A 257 -15.33 36.49 8.98
CA PHE A 257 -14.14 36.76 9.78
C PHE A 257 -14.36 37.88 10.80
N VAL A 258 -15.11 38.92 10.44
CA VAL A 258 -15.40 40.05 11.34
C VAL A 258 -16.20 39.59 12.56
N GLU A 259 -17.17 38.70 12.37
CA GLU A 259 -17.93 38.08 13.47
C GLU A 259 -17.01 37.28 14.39
N LEU A 260 -16.15 36.43 13.81
CA LEU A 260 -15.16 35.67 14.55
C LEU A 260 -14.21 36.59 15.36
N ALA A 261 -13.78 37.70 14.78
CA ALA A 261 -12.90 38.66 15.44
C ALA A 261 -13.58 39.39 16.61
N ARG A 262 -14.88 39.69 16.51
CA ARG A 262 -15.67 40.26 17.63
C ARG A 262 -15.67 39.35 18.85
N MET A 263 -15.80 38.04 18.65
CA MET A 263 -15.81 37.07 19.76
C MET A 263 -14.47 37.01 20.53
N VAL A 264 -13.36 37.36 19.88
CA VAL A 264 -12.03 37.42 20.50
C VAL A 264 -11.81 38.74 21.28
N GLY A 265 -12.71 39.73 21.15
CA GLY A 265 -12.76 40.90 22.02
C GLY A 265 -11.90 42.11 21.59
N LYS A 266 -11.65 42.31 20.28
CA LYS A 266 -10.99 43.53 19.74
C LYS A 266 -11.49 43.94 18.35
N ALA A 267 -12.80 43.92 18.12
CA ALA A 267 -13.39 44.45 16.89
C ALA A 267 -14.15 45.75 17.17
#